data_AF-A3Y504-F1
#
_entry.id   AF-A3Y504-F1
#
_cell.length_a   1.000
_cell.length_b   1.000
_cell.length_c   1.000
_cell.angle_alpha   90.00
_cell.angle_beta   90.00
_cell.angle_gamma   90.00
#
_symmetry.space_group_name_H-M   'P 1'
#
loop_
_entity.id
_entity.type
_entity.pdbx_description
1 polymer ?
#
loop_
_entity_poly.entity_id
_entity_poly.type
_entity_poly.pdbx_seq_one_letter_code
_entity_poly.pdbx_strand_id
1 'polypeptide(L)'
;MRIILLLLILIITPSLATASSINSCEPKFDAFINNYEIYRLQAYNSVISNCIPTNESYIQIKGHPESRVPFEGFVVGIESFWHPALRYLVKVTSKAGGNVTLVMLLKHQKAANQFDRGFREVFSSSIGYISVLNEGLNSLFVVTRDEYISESCRGVDEIKYQYSDGKFIKTNKAIISRECK
;
A
#
# COMPACT_ATOMS: atom_id res chain seq x y z
N MET A 1 7.95 -77.87 -29.00
CA MET A 1 8.51 -76.61 -29.52
C MET A 1 8.00 -75.46 -28.67
N ARG A 2 8.88 -74.85 -27.87
CA ARG A 2 8.61 -73.70 -27.01
C ARG A 2 9.22 -72.48 -27.68
N ILE A 3 8.44 -71.41 -27.90
CA ILE A 3 8.99 -70.08 -28.18
C ILE A 3 8.43 -69.16 -27.10
N ILE A 4 9.36 -68.70 -26.28
CA ILE A 4 9.18 -67.87 -25.09
C ILE A 4 9.00 -66.42 -25.56
N LEU A 5 7.92 -65.81 -25.10
CA LEU A 5 7.58 -64.40 -25.29
C LEU A 5 8.68 -63.53 -24.65
N LEU A 6 9.34 -62.69 -25.45
CA LEU A 6 10.34 -61.74 -24.98
C LEU A 6 9.72 -60.71 -24.03
N LEU A 7 10.20 -60.69 -22.78
CA LEU A 7 10.06 -59.57 -21.86
C LEU A 7 10.79 -58.36 -22.43
N LEU A 8 10.07 -57.30 -22.81
CA LEU A 8 10.63 -55.95 -22.84
C LEU A 8 10.28 -55.30 -21.50
N ILE A 9 11.25 -55.35 -20.57
CA ILE A 9 11.24 -54.56 -19.35
C ILE A 9 11.48 -53.11 -19.77
N LEU A 10 10.41 -52.34 -19.98
CA LEU A 10 10.51 -50.88 -19.95
C LEU A 10 10.75 -50.48 -18.50
N ILE A 11 12.01 -50.18 -18.21
CA ILE A 11 12.45 -49.54 -16.98
C ILE A 11 11.81 -48.15 -16.96
N ILE A 12 10.65 -48.04 -16.31
CA ILE A 12 10.08 -46.75 -15.92
C ILE A 12 10.94 -46.27 -14.75
N THR A 13 11.94 -45.45 -15.06
CA THR A 13 12.63 -44.67 -14.03
C THR A 13 11.63 -43.65 -13.48
N PRO A 14 11.42 -43.56 -12.14
CA PRO A 14 10.82 -42.38 -11.59
C PRO A 14 11.89 -41.29 -11.67
N SER A 15 11.85 -40.49 -12.75
CA SER A 15 12.53 -39.21 -12.73
C SER A 15 12.00 -38.45 -11.52
N LEU A 16 12.85 -38.25 -10.52
CA LEU A 16 12.59 -37.38 -9.40
C LEU A 16 12.08 -36.05 -9.96
N ALA A 17 10.77 -35.80 -9.85
CA ALA A 17 10.26 -34.46 -9.87
C ALA A 17 10.74 -33.83 -8.55
N THR A 18 11.96 -33.29 -8.56
CA THR A 18 12.31 -32.24 -7.62
C THR A 18 11.41 -31.06 -7.96
N ALA A 19 10.23 -31.04 -7.34
CA ALA A 19 9.46 -29.83 -7.19
C ALA A 19 10.41 -28.84 -6.49
N SER A 20 11.00 -27.93 -7.28
CA SER A 20 11.58 -26.72 -6.73
C SER A 20 10.43 -26.03 -6.01
N SER A 21 10.34 -26.22 -4.70
CA SER A 21 9.55 -25.34 -3.87
C SER A 21 10.20 -23.97 -4.06
N ILE A 22 9.62 -23.16 -4.95
CA ILE A 22 9.83 -21.73 -4.91
C ILE A 22 9.54 -21.39 -3.45
N ASN A 23 10.55 -20.97 -2.69
CA ASN A 23 10.40 -20.55 -1.31
C ASN A 23 9.50 -19.32 -1.33
N SER A 24 8.19 -19.54 -1.33
CA SER A 24 7.19 -18.51 -1.42
C SER A 24 7.10 -17.87 -0.06
N CYS A 25 7.54 -16.63 0.05
CA CYS A 25 7.44 -15.87 1.27
C CYS A 25 6.00 -15.39 1.44
N GLU A 26 5.35 -15.82 2.51
CA GLU A 26 4.02 -15.32 2.85
C GLU A 26 4.08 -13.82 3.16
N PRO A 27 3.07 -13.02 2.80
CA PRO A 27 3.01 -11.62 3.21
C PRO A 27 3.02 -11.47 4.74
N LYS A 28 3.77 -10.50 5.25
CA LYS A 28 3.84 -10.17 6.68
C LYS A 28 2.67 -9.27 7.06
N PHE A 29 1.94 -9.61 8.12
CA PHE A 29 0.94 -8.72 8.69
C PHE A 29 1.60 -7.51 9.34
N ASP A 30 1.20 -6.31 8.92
CA ASP A 30 1.81 -5.04 9.34
C ASP A 30 0.93 -4.25 10.31
N ALA A 31 -0.37 -4.16 10.00
CA ALA A 31 -1.33 -3.39 10.80
C ALA A 31 -2.78 -3.81 10.51
N PHE A 32 -3.70 -3.41 11.39
CA PHE A 32 -5.13 -3.49 11.13
C PHE A 32 -5.88 -2.34 11.80
N ILE A 33 -7.06 -2.03 11.28
CA ILE A 33 -8.01 -1.12 11.90
C ILE A 33 -9.42 -1.58 11.54
N ASN A 34 -10.29 -1.75 12.53
CA ASN A 34 -11.64 -2.28 12.34
C ASN A 34 -11.63 -3.59 11.53
N ASN A 35 -12.19 -3.59 10.32
CA ASN A 35 -12.29 -4.75 9.44
C ASN A 35 -11.20 -4.79 8.36
N TYR A 36 -10.18 -3.94 8.44
CA TYR A 36 -9.14 -3.84 7.41
C TYR A 36 -7.81 -4.37 7.92
N GLU A 37 -7.17 -5.20 7.12
CA GLU A 37 -5.87 -5.79 7.38
C GLU A 37 -4.88 -5.29 6.34
N ILE A 38 -3.68 -4.94 6.79
CA ILE A 38 -2.57 -4.53 5.95
C ILE A 38 -1.48 -5.58 6.02
N TYR A 39 -0.94 -5.92 4.86
CA TYR A 39 0.17 -6.82 4.72
C TYR A 39 1.28 -6.19 3.91
N ARG A 40 2.52 -6.47 4.31
CA ARG A 40 3.72 -6.17 3.54
C ARG A 40 4.16 -7.42 2.80
N LEU A 41 4.44 -7.28 1.51
CA LEU A 41 5.01 -8.36 0.72
C LEU A 41 6.41 -8.70 1.22
N GLN A 42 6.84 -9.93 0.99
CA GLN A 42 8.14 -10.44 1.37
C GLN A 42 8.80 -11.10 0.16
N ALA A 43 10.11 -10.94 0.06
CA ALA A 43 10.93 -11.60 -0.97
C ALA A 43 11.97 -12.49 -0.30
N TYR A 44 12.20 -13.68 -0.86
CA TYR A 44 13.21 -14.60 -0.35
C TYR A 44 14.60 -14.09 -0.69
N ASN A 45 15.43 -13.90 0.33
CA ASN A 45 16.84 -13.57 0.19
C ASN A 45 17.67 -14.85 0.35
N SER A 46 18.32 -15.28 -0.74
CA SER A 46 19.12 -16.50 -0.78
C SER A 46 20.45 -16.42 -0.02
N VAL A 47 20.98 -15.21 0.21
CA VAL A 47 22.26 -15.02 0.93
C VAL A 47 22.08 -15.32 2.41
N ILE A 48 20.95 -14.88 2.99
CA ILE A 48 20.64 -15.09 4.42
C ILE A 48 19.58 -16.18 4.64
N SER A 49 19.18 -16.89 3.59
CA SER A 49 18.15 -17.94 3.58
C SER A 49 16.87 -17.57 4.34
N ASN A 50 16.38 -16.33 4.13
CA ASN A 50 15.25 -15.80 4.89
C ASN A 50 14.36 -14.88 4.03
N CYS A 51 13.10 -14.77 4.42
CA CYS A 51 12.16 -13.83 3.83
C CYS A 51 12.39 -12.42 4.40
N ILE A 52 12.59 -11.44 3.52
CA ILE A 52 12.77 -10.04 3.89
C ILE A 52 11.57 -9.24 3.40
N PRO A 53 10.97 -8.39 4.25
CA PRO A 53 9.87 -7.53 3.81
C PRO A 53 10.32 -6.53 2.74
N THR A 54 9.47 -6.32 1.72
CA THR A 54 9.71 -5.40 0.59
C THR A 54 9.09 -4.02 0.84
N ASN A 55 9.25 -3.09 -0.10
CA ASN A 55 8.55 -1.80 -0.12
C ASN A 55 7.18 -1.89 -0.82
N GLU A 56 6.56 -3.05 -0.83
CA GLU A 56 5.24 -3.26 -1.42
C GLU A 56 4.29 -3.78 -0.34
N SER A 57 3.11 -3.18 -0.28
CA SER A 57 2.09 -3.54 0.69
C SER A 57 0.74 -3.64 0.00
N TYR A 58 -0.22 -4.26 0.68
CA TYR A 58 -1.62 -4.21 0.29
C TYR A 58 -2.51 -4.12 1.51
N ILE A 59 -3.70 -3.55 1.30
CA ILE A 59 -4.79 -3.54 2.27
C ILE A 59 -5.93 -4.39 1.74
N GLN A 60 -6.56 -5.14 2.61
CA GLN A 60 -7.75 -5.93 2.32
C GLN A 60 -8.74 -5.83 3.46
N ILE A 61 -9.99 -6.18 3.19
CA ILE A 61 -10.97 -6.46 4.22
C ILE A 61 -10.69 -7.87 4.76
N LYS A 62 -10.77 -8.01 6.07
CA LYS A 62 -10.54 -9.27 6.78
C LYS A 62 -11.44 -10.38 6.23
N GLY A 63 -10.82 -11.50 5.83
CA GLY A 63 -11.53 -12.64 5.25
C GLY A 63 -11.95 -12.47 3.78
N HIS A 64 -11.62 -11.34 3.15
CA HIS A 64 -12.04 -10.98 1.79
C HIS A 64 -10.81 -10.64 0.90
N PRO A 65 -10.00 -11.64 0.50
CA PRO A 65 -8.78 -11.40 -0.30
C PRO A 65 -9.05 -10.79 -1.70
N GLU A 66 -10.26 -10.91 -2.23
CA GLU A 66 -10.70 -10.25 -3.46
C GLU A 66 -10.75 -8.71 -3.35
N SER A 67 -10.81 -8.17 -2.13
CA SER A 67 -10.83 -6.73 -1.86
C SER A 67 -9.43 -6.10 -1.85
N ARG A 68 -8.36 -6.86 -2.15
CA ARG A 68 -6.97 -6.40 -2.06
C ARG A 68 -6.71 -5.16 -2.93
N VAL A 69 -6.16 -4.12 -2.31
CA VAL A 69 -5.65 -2.92 -2.98
C VAL A 69 -4.15 -2.78 -2.68
N PRO A 70 -3.28 -2.83 -3.71
CA PRO A 70 -1.84 -2.67 -3.52
C PRO A 70 -1.45 -1.20 -3.33
N PHE A 71 -0.37 -0.94 -2.61
CA PHE A 71 0.27 0.37 -2.47
C PHE A 71 1.77 0.24 -2.17
N GLU A 72 2.51 1.30 -2.44
CA GLU A 72 3.96 1.36 -2.24
C GLU A 72 4.31 1.79 -0.80
N GLY A 73 5.44 1.30 -0.33
CA GLY A 73 6.01 1.59 0.97
C GLY A 73 5.47 0.70 2.08
N PHE A 74 6.00 0.91 3.27
CA PHE A 74 5.52 0.27 4.47
C PHE A 74 4.61 1.17 5.28
N VAL A 75 3.58 0.61 5.92
CA VAL A 75 2.61 1.43 6.65
C VAL A 75 3.21 2.00 7.94
N VAL A 76 2.99 3.29 8.14
CA VAL A 76 3.34 4.04 9.35
C VAL A 76 2.13 4.67 10.03
N GLY A 77 0.95 4.61 9.41
CA GLY A 77 -0.30 5.05 10.02
C GLY A 77 -1.50 4.59 9.22
N ILE A 78 -2.59 4.26 9.92
CA ILE A 78 -3.88 3.97 9.29
C ILE A 78 -5.01 4.56 10.13
N GLU A 79 -5.93 5.24 9.49
CA GLU A 79 -7.06 5.91 10.14
C GLU A 79 -8.33 5.69 9.32
N SER A 80 -9.48 5.61 10.00
CA SER A 80 -10.79 5.50 9.36
C SER A 80 -11.71 6.61 9.82
N PHE A 81 -12.43 7.23 8.89
CA PHE A 81 -13.40 8.27 9.21
C PHE A 81 -14.62 8.21 8.29
N TRP A 82 -15.74 8.77 8.77
CA TRP A 82 -16.98 8.87 8.02
C TRP A 82 -17.09 10.24 7.35
N HIS A 83 -17.51 10.26 6.08
CA HIS A 83 -17.84 11.48 5.36
C HIS A 83 -19.19 11.30 4.65
N PRO A 84 -20.12 12.28 4.69
CA PRO A 84 -21.47 12.09 4.15
C PRO A 84 -21.52 11.79 2.65
N ALA A 85 -20.72 12.47 1.83
CA ALA A 85 -20.69 12.24 0.38
C ALA A 85 -19.82 11.02 -0.01
N LEU A 86 -18.75 10.77 0.74
CA LEU A 86 -17.71 9.79 0.39
C LEU A 86 -17.91 8.44 1.09
N ARG A 87 -18.76 8.40 2.11
CA ARG A 87 -19.00 7.26 3.02
C ARG A 87 -17.76 6.93 3.85
N TYR A 88 -17.53 5.65 4.13
CA TYR A 88 -16.40 5.20 4.95
C TYR A 88 -15.09 5.36 4.16
N LEU A 89 -14.20 6.19 4.69
CA LEU A 89 -12.88 6.44 4.13
C LEU A 89 -11.82 5.80 5.03
N VAL A 90 -10.81 5.23 4.38
CA VAL A 90 -9.60 4.70 5.03
C VAL A 90 -8.41 5.48 4.51
N LYS A 91 -7.67 6.11 5.41
CA LYS A 91 -6.39 6.77 5.14
C LYS A 91 -5.28 5.82 5.51
N VAL A 92 -4.44 5.48 4.53
CA VAL A 92 -3.23 4.69 4.73
C VAL A 92 -2.03 5.58 4.49
N THR A 93 -1.21 5.79 5.52
CA THR A 93 0.07 6.49 5.44
C THR A 93 1.19 5.48 5.37
N SER A 94 1.97 5.48 4.29
CA SER A 94 3.14 4.62 4.11
C SER A 94 4.42 5.42 3.92
N LYS A 95 5.58 4.82 4.20
CA LYS A 95 6.88 5.35 3.83
C LYS A 95 7.45 4.56 2.66
N ALA A 96 7.73 5.25 1.56
CA ALA A 96 8.41 4.72 0.38
C ALA A 96 9.84 5.27 0.35
N GLY A 97 10.85 4.40 0.32
CA GLY A 97 12.25 4.82 0.44
C GLY A 97 12.56 5.47 1.81
N GLY A 98 13.66 6.23 1.88
CA GLY A 98 14.12 6.85 3.14
C GLY A 98 13.38 8.13 3.53
N ASN A 99 13.01 8.93 2.52
CA ASN A 99 12.49 10.29 2.68
C ASN A 99 11.28 10.51 1.76
N VAL A 100 10.34 9.56 1.68
CA VAL A 100 9.03 9.83 1.07
C VAL A 100 7.95 9.19 1.93
N THR A 101 6.97 9.98 2.33
CA THR A 101 5.72 9.55 2.96
C THR A 101 4.60 9.66 1.92
N LEU A 102 3.91 8.57 1.69
CA LEU A 102 2.75 8.49 0.81
C LEU A 102 1.48 8.39 1.66
N VAL A 103 0.40 9.03 1.24
CA VAL A 103 -0.93 8.81 1.78
C VAL A 103 -1.86 8.38 0.67
N MET A 104 -2.50 7.24 0.87
CA MET A 104 -3.58 6.75 0.03
C MET A 104 -4.90 6.87 0.77
N LEU A 105 -5.89 7.52 0.15
CA LEU A 105 -7.25 7.52 0.65
C LEU A 105 -8.07 6.51 -0.16
N LEU A 106 -8.78 5.63 0.55
CA LEU A 106 -9.58 4.56 -0.03
C LEU A 106 -11.02 4.66 0.44
N LYS A 107 -11.96 4.49 -0.50
CA LYS A 107 -13.39 4.45 -0.21
C LYS A 107 -13.85 3.01 -0.04
N HIS A 108 -14.39 2.68 1.14
CA HIS A 108 -15.04 1.40 1.38
C HIS A 108 -16.54 1.48 1.15
N GLN A 109 -17.03 0.67 0.22
CA GLN A 109 -18.45 0.45 0.04
C GLN A 109 -18.92 -0.72 0.92
N LYS A 110 -19.33 -0.41 2.16
CA LYS A 110 -19.75 -1.41 3.17
C LYS A 110 -20.73 -2.48 2.66
N ALA A 111 -21.62 -2.13 1.73
CA ALA A 111 -22.57 -3.09 1.16
C ALA A 111 -21.91 -4.13 0.23
N ALA A 112 -20.82 -3.76 -0.45
CA ALA A 112 -20.11 -4.61 -1.38
C ALA A 112 -18.88 -5.29 -0.76
N ASN A 113 -18.51 -4.96 0.48
CA ASN A 113 -17.26 -5.39 1.13
C ASN A 113 -16.04 -5.29 0.19
N GLN A 114 -15.97 -4.19 -0.56
CA GLN A 114 -14.92 -3.92 -1.52
C GLN A 114 -14.44 -2.48 -1.40
N PHE A 115 -13.15 -2.29 -1.62
CA PHE A 115 -12.62 -0.97 -1.92
C PHE A 115 -13.04 -0.58 -3.33
N ASP A 116 -13.58 0.63 -3.47
CA ASP A 116 -13.90 1.21 -4.76
C ASP A 116 -12.68 2.00 -5.28
N ARG A 117 -12.24 1.68 -6.52
CA ARG A 117 -11.16 2.41 -7.22
C ARG A 117 -11.59 3.81 -7.67
N GLY A 118 -12.87 4.16 -7.57
CA GLY A 118 -13.39 5.48 -7.94
C GLY A 118 -12.74 6.64 -7.18
N PHE A 119 -11.96 6.36 -6.14
CA PHE A 119 -11.26 7.37 -5.36
C PHE A 119 -9.92 6.83 -4.80
N ARG A 120 -8.89 6.69 -5.65
CA ARG A 120 -7.51 6.32 -5.29
C ARG A 120 -6.57 7.48 -5.60
N GLU A 121 -6.55 8.48 -4.72
CA GLU A 121 -5.59 9.58 -4.81
C GLU A 121 -4.39 9.28 -3.92
N VAL A 122 -3.20 9.45 -4.48
CA VAL A 122 -1.93 9.29 -3.76
C VAL A 122 -1.35 10.67 -3.55
N PHE A 123 -1.21 11.06 -2.29
CA PHE A 123 -0.50 12.26 -1.88
C PHE A 123 0.90 11.86 -1.48
N SER A 124 1.90 12.53 -2.03
CA SER A 124 3.30 12.30 -1.66
C SER A 124 3.85 13.49 -0.91
N SER A 125 4.77 13.19 0.00
CA SER A 125 5.59 14.18 0.68
C SER A 125 7.00 13.64 0.89
N SER A 126 8.06 14.42 0.66
CA SER A 126 9.44 13.97 0.84
C SER A 126 9.84 13.95 2.32
N ILE A 127 9.77 15.10 2.98
CA ILE A 127 10.10 15.22 4.39
C ILE A 127 8.96 15.97 5.04
N GLY A 128 7.84 15.28 5.28
CA GLY A 128 6.87 15.86 6.16
C GLY A 128 5.51 15.20 6.29
N TYR A 129 4.64 16.05 6.82
CA TYR A 129 3.43 15.71 7.53
C TYR A 129 2.25 15.74 6.57
N ILE A 130 1.46 14.67 6.57
CA ILE A 130 0.21 14.61 5.80
C ILE A 130 -0.96 14.51 6.79
N SER A 131 -1.87 15.47 6.71
CA SER A 131 -3.11 15.48 7.51
C SER A 131 -4.33 15.46 6.61
N VAL A 132 -5.37 14.82 7.11
CA VAL A 132 -6.68 14.78 6.47
C VAL A 132 -7.67 15.35 7.48
N LEU A 133 -8.36 16.42 7.10
CA LEU A 133 -9.29 17.15 7.95
C LEU A 133 -10.68 17.08 7.33
N ASN A 134 -11.66 16.72 8.15
CA ASN A 134 -13.08 16.80 7.81
C ASN A 134 -13.67 18.06 8.44
N GLU A 135 -14.02 19.05 7.63
CA GLU A 135 -14.55 20.34 8.09
C GLU A 135 -16.08 20.47 7.93
N GLY A 136 -16.80 19.38 7.59
CA GLY A 136 -18.25 19.45 7.43
C GLY A 136 -18.83 18.42 6.48
N LEU A 137 -20.11 18.61 6.13
CA LEU A 137 -20.88 17.58 5.42
C LEU A 137 -20.33 17.24 4.03
N ASN A 138 -19.60 18.17 3.39
CA ASN A 138 -19.12 18.03 2.01
C ASN A 138 -17.66 18.50 1.82
N SER A 139 -16.89 18.63 2.91
CA SER A 139 -15.57 19.25 2.86
C SER A 139 -14.53 18.35 3.50
N LEU A 140 -13.75 17.70 2.63
CA LEU A 140 -12.58 16.94 3.00
C LEU A 140 -11.34 17.67 2.49
N PHE A 141 -10.42 17.96 3.38
CA PHE A 141 -9.16 18.63 3.07
C PHE A 141 -7.98 17.71 3.33
N VAL A 142 -7.01 17.72 2.44
CA VAL A 142 -5.72 17.06 2.63
C VAL A 142 -4.65 18.14 2.61
N VAL A 143 -3.78 18.15 3.62
CA VAL A 143 -2.62 19.04 3.68
C VAL A 143 -1.37 18.19 3.68
N THR A 144 -0.52 18.37 2.67
CA THR A 144 0.84 17.81 2.62
C THR A 144 1.84 18.91 2.92
N ARG A 145 2.95 18.56 3.56
CA ARG A 145 4.03 19.49 3.90
C ARG A 145 5.37 18.89 3.51
N ASP A 146 6.07 19.53 2.60
CA ASP A 146 7.38 19.10 2.12
C ASP A 146 8.47 20.03 2.61
N GLU A 147 9.31 19.57 3.54
CA GLU A 147 10.49 20.33 3.91
C GLU A 147 11.47 20.39 2.74
N TYR A 148 11.95 21.59 2.46
CA TYR A 148 13.02 21.83 1.50
C TYR A 148 14.07 22.79 2.09
N ILE A 149 15.29 22.69 1.57
CA ILE A 149 16.41 23.54 1.94
C ILE A 149 16.82 24.31 0.69
N SER A 150 16.76 25.63 0.73
CA SER A 150 17.22 26.51 -0.36
C SER A 150 18.09 27.61 0.23
N GLU A 151 19.32 27.77 -0.28
CA GLU A 151 20.15 28.97 -0.09
C GLU A 151 20.11 29.55 1.34
N SER A 152 20.37 28.72 2.37
CA SER A 152 20.35 29.07 3.82
C SER A 152 19.00 29.10 4.53
N CYS A 153 17.88 28.92 3.81
CA CYS A 153 16.56 28.83 4.38
C CYS A 153 16.05 27.37 4.44
N ARG A 154 15.52 26.98 5.61
CA ARG A 154 14.61 25.85 5.75
C ARG A 154 13.19 26.32 5.55
N GLY A 155 12.54 25.79 4.53
CA GLY A 155 11.16 26.07 4.19
C GLY A 155 10.30 24.80 4.21
N VAL A 156 9.00 24.99 4.24
CA VAL A 156 8.01 23.93 4.03
C VAL A 156 7.12 24.35 2.89
N ASP A 157 7.07 23.51 1.85
CA ASP A 157 6.04 23.57 0.82
C ASP A 157 4.76 22.94 1.39
N GLU A 158 3.77 23.77 1.72
CA GLU A 158 2.45 23.31 2.13
C GLU A 158 1.53 23.26 0.90
N ILE A 159 1.02 22.07 0.58
CA ILE A 159 0.03 21.88 -0.48
C ILE A 159 -1.30 21.47 0.14
N LYS A 160 -2.35 22.22 -0.19
CA LYS A 160 -3.72 21.92 0.22
C LYS A 160 -4.51 21.36 -0.94
N TYR A 161 -5.26 20.32 -0.65
CA TYR A 161 -6.22 19.69 -1.57
C TYR A 161 -7.60 19.73 -0.94
N GLN A 162 -8.62 19.96 -1.76
CA GLN A 162 -10.02 19.89 -1.37
C GLN A 162 -10.75 18.89 -2.26
N TYR A 163 -11.62 18.08 -1.66
CA TYR A 163 -12.48 17.19 -2.43
C TYR A 163 -13.61 17.98 -3.11
N SER A 164 -13.69 17.91 -4.44
CA SER A 164 -14.72 18.57 -5.25
C SER A 164 -14.92 17.78 -6.56
N ASP A 165 -16.17 17.62 -6.99
CA ASP A 165 -16.53 16.95 -8.24
C ASP A 165 -15.91 15.57 -8.43
N GLY A 166 -15.92 14.74 -7.39
CA GLY A 166 -15.42 13.37 -7.48
C GLY A 166 -13.92 13.20 -7.25
N LYS A 167 -13.15 14.29 -7.17
CA LYS A 167 -11.67 14.28 -7.15
C LYS A 167 -11.11 15.21 -6.07
N PHE A 168 -9.84 15.00 -5.70
CA PHE A 168 -9.12 16.02 -4.94
C PHE A 168 -8.49 17.03 -5.87
N ILE A 169 -8.84 18.30 -5.66
CA ILE A 169 -8.32 19.42 -6.41
C ILE A 169 -7.32 20.15 -5.53
N LYS A 170 -6.11 20.38 -6.04
CA LYS A 170 -5.14 21.25 -5.39
C LYS A 170 -5.69 22.67 -5.34
N THR A 171 -5.92 23.20 -4.15
CA THR A 171 -6.53 24.52 -3.94
C THR A 171 -5.51 25.59 -3.57
N ASN A 172 -4.39 25.21 -2.96
CA ASN A 172 -3.36 26.15 -2.54
C ASN A 172 -1.98 25.49 -2.55
N LYS A 173 -0.96 26.29 -2.86
CA LYS A 173 0.44 26.01 -2.54
C LYS A 173 1.01 27.24 -1.82
N ALA A 174 1.48 27.04 -0.60
CA ALA A 174 2.13 28.09 0.18
C ALA A 174 3.54 27.64 0.57
N ILE A 175 4.47 28.59 0.54
CA ILE A 175 5.80 28.41 1.12
C ILE A 175 5.77 28.98 2.53
N ILE A 176 6.07 28.15 3.52
CA ILE A 176 6.18 28.56 4.92
C ILE A 176 7.67 28.57 5.26
N SER A 177 8.27 29.76 5.30
CA SER A 177 9.64 29.94 5.77
C SER A 177 9.70 29.64 7.27
N ARG A 178 10.50 28.65 7.67
CA ARG A 178 10.68 28.30 9.08
C ARG A 178 11.91 28.97 9.68
N GLU A 179 13.03 28.91 8.97
CA GLU A 179 14.30 29.46 9.44
C GLU A 179 15.11 29.91 8.24
N CYS A 180 15.45 31.20 8.19
CA CYS A 180 16.42 31.73 7.24
C CYS A 180 17.62 32.26 8.04
N LYS A 181 18.82 31.81 7.68
CA LYS A 181 20.07 32.35 8.22
C LYS A 181 20.52 33.57 7.44
#